data_AF-A0A4S4B627-F1
#
_entry.id   AF-A0A4S4B627-F1
#
_cell.length_a   1.000
_cell.length_b   1.000
_cell.length_c   1.000
_cell.angle_alpha   90.00
_cell.angle_beta   90.00
_cell.angle_gamma   90.00
#
_symmetry.space_group_name_H-M   'P 1'
#
loop_
_entity.id
_entity.type
_entity.pdbx_description
1 polymer ?
#
loop_
_entity_poly.entity_id
_entity_poly.type
_entity_poly.pdbx_seq_one_letter_code
_entity_poly.pdbx_strand_id
1 'polypeptide(L)' 'MPKDKIPTYHQTHPRDLATIDALKLEGLQPADGQPVAALFNLRTGDREHLCGLYRCTDLV' A
#
# COMPACT_ATOMS: atom_id res chain seq x y z
N MET A 1 -7.77 20.23 13.71
CA MET A 1 -6.60 19.49 13.19
C MET A 1 -7.03 18.82 11.89
N PRO A 2 -6.39 19.08 10.75
CA PRO A 2 -6.66 18.28 9.56
C PRO A 2 -6.19 16.86 9.92
N LYS A 3 -7.12 15.92 10.07
CA LYS A 3 -6.77 14.50 10.11
C LYS A 3 -6.05 14.24 8.81
N ASP A 4 -4.74 13.99 8.86
CA ASP A 4 -3.93 13.61 7.72
C ASP A 4 -4.71 12.55 6.94
N LYS A 5 -5.28 12.97 5.81
CA LYS A 5 -6.04 12.08 4.95
C LYS A 5 -5.00 11.22 4.27
N ILE A 6 -4.75 10.04 4.85
CA ILE A 6 -3.97 9.00 4.19
C ILE A 6 -4.57 8.86 2.78
N PRO A 7 -3.79 9.05 1.71
CA PRO A 7 -4.31 9.00 0.37
C PRO A 7 -4.87 7.60 0.09
N THR A 8 -6.02 7.54 -0.58
CA THR A 8 -6.65 6.28 -0.97
C THR A 8 -6.58 6.13 -2.48
N TYR A 9 -5.97 5.04 -2.93
CA TYR A 9 -5.90 4.63 -4.33
C TYR A 9 -6.96 3.57 -4.60
N HIS A 10 -7.55 3.61 -5.80
CA HIS A 10 -8.54 2.63 -6.24
C HIS A 10 -8.01 1.90 -7.45
N GLN A 11 -8.00 0.56 -7.39
CA GLN A 11 -7.60 -0.36 -8.48
C GLN A 11 -6.14 -0.27 -8.97
N THR A 12 -5.53 0.91 -9.04
CA THR A 12 -4.13 1.14 -9.42
C THR A 12 -3.43 1.99 -8.37
N HIS A 13 -2.17 1.68 -8.06
CA HIS A 13 -1.33 2.47 -7.17
C HIS A 13 0.01 2.81 -7.83
N PRO A 14 0.71 3.86 -7.35
CA PRO A 14 2.06 4.19 -7.79
C PRO A 14 3.03 3.00 -7.63
N ARG A 15 4.07 2.94 -8.47
CA ARG A 15 5.06 1.84 -8.47
C ARG A 15 5.97 1.84 -7.24
N ASP A 16 6.16 3.01 -6.64
CA ASP A 16 6.87 3.23 -5.39
C ASP A 16 6.10 2.73 -4.15
N LEU A 17 4.82 2.40 -4.33
CA LEU A 17 3.95 1.84 -3.31
C LEU A 17 3.59 0.40 -3.64
N ALA A 18 3.63 -0.46 -2.64
CA ALA A 18 3.29 -1.88 -2.77
C ALA A 18 2.44 -2.33 -1.58
N THR A 19 1.56 -3.30 -1.83
CA THR A 19 0.85 -3.98 -0.74
C THR A 19 1.81 -4.87 0.04
N ILE A 20 1.45 -5.21 1.29
CA ILE A 20 2.27 -6.12 2.09
C ILE A 20 2.46 -7.50 1.44
N ASP A 21 1.44 -8.00 0.73
CA ASP A 21 1.52 -9.25 -0.04
C ASP A 21 2.49 -9.13 -1.21
N ALA A 22 2.48 -8.01 -1.94
CA ALA A 22 3.44 -7.76 -3.02
C ALA A 22 4.88 -7.69 -2.49
N LEU A 23 5.11 -6.98 -1.38
CA LEU A 23 6.43 -6.92 -0.73
C LEU A 23 6.90 -8.32 -0.32
N LYS A 24 6.05 -9.10 0.36
CA LYS A 24 6.37 -10.47 0.76
C LYS A 24 6.68 -11.38 -0.42
N LEU A 25 5.97 -11.22 -1.55
CA LEU A 25 6.20 -12.00 -2.76
C LEU A 25 7.57 -11.70 -3.37
N GLU A 26 8.04 -10.46 -3.27
CA GLU A 26 9.40 -10.06 -3.66
C GLU A 26 10.46 -10.35 -2.57
N GLY A 27 10.08 -10.96 -1.44
CA GLY A 27 10.99 -11.19 -0.30
C GLY A 27 11.35 -9.90 0.46
N LEU A 28 10.66 -8.81 0.16
CA LEU A 28 10.81 -7.50 0.79
C LEU A 28 9.88 -7.38 1.99
N GLN A 29 10.29 -6.56 2.96
CA GLN A 29 9.45 -6.20 4.10
C GLN A 29 9.39 -4.68 4.21
N PRO A 30 8.24 -4.12 4.61
CA PRO A 30 8.21 -2.71 4.97
C PRO A 30 9.19 -2.48 6.12
N ALA A 31 9.89 -1.34 6.11
CA ALA A 31 10.80 -1.00 7.19
C ALA A 31 10.10 -1.09 8.56
N ASP A 32 10.82 -1.55 9.59
CA ASP A 32 10.26 -1.70 10.93
C ASP A 32 9.65 -0.37 11.43
N GLY A 33 8.36 -0.41 11.76
CA GLY A 33 7.62 0.77 12.19
C GLY A 33 7.21 1.75 11.09
N GLN A 34 7.37 1.40 9.80
CA GLN A 34 6.91 2.22 8.70
C GLN A 34 5.37 2.37 8.74
N PRO A 35 4.82 3.60 8.81
CA PRO A 35 3.39 3.79 8.73
C PRO A 35 2.87 3.47 7.33
N VAL A 36 1.60 3.08 7.25
CA VAL A 36 0.89 2.92 5.97
C VAL A 36 0.94 4.24 5.21
N ALA A 37 1.53 4.23 4.03
CA ALA A 37 1.72 5.41 3.20
C ALA A 37 0.43 5.80 2.47
N ALA A 38 -0.37 4.80 2.09
CA ALA A 38 -1.64 4.99 1.41
C ALA A 38 -2.57 3.81 1.67
N LEU A 39 -3.87 4.02 1.53
CA LEU A 39 -4.84 2.94 1.46
C LEU A 39 -5.04 2.53 0.01
N PHE A 40 -5.25 1.25 -0.24
CA PHE A 40 -5.53 0.71 -1.56
C PHE A 40 -6.82 -0.07 -1.53
N ASN A 41 -7.79 0.42 -2.28
CA ASN A 41 -9.06 -0.22 -2.42
C ASN A 41 -9.08 -1.04 -3.72
N LEU A 42 -9.01 -2.36 -3.57
CA LEU A 42 -9.02 -3.33 -4.65
C LEU A 42 -10.42 -3.96 -4.77
N ARG A 43 -11.11 -3.64 -5.86
CA ARG A 43 -12.37 -4.29 -6.22
C ARG A 43 -12.12 -5.45 -7.18
N THR A 44 -12.47 -6.65 -6.76
CA THR A 44 -12.43 -7.87 -7.58
C THR A 44 -13.85 -8.45 -7.70
N GLY A 45 -14.49 -8.23 -8.85
CA GLY A 45 -15.88 -8.61 -9.07
C GLY A 45 -16.83 -7.86 -8.13
N ASP A 46 -17.56 -8.62 -7.31
CA ASP A 46 -18.48 -8.07 -6.30
C ASP A 46 -17.80 -7.73 -4.96
N ARG A 47 -16.55 -8.16 -4.76
CA ARG A 47 -15.82 -7.96 -3.50
C ARG A 47 -14.91 -6.75 -3.56
N GLU A 48 -14.87 -6.02 -2.45
CA GLU A 48 -13.99 -4.89 -2.22
C GLU A 48 -13.03 -5.21 -1.06
N HIS A 49 -11.73 -5.03 -1.29
CA HIS A 49 -10.67 -5.26 -0.30
C HIS A 49 -9.91 -3.97 -0.05
N LEU A 50 -9.84 -3.56 1.21
CA LEU A 50 -9.01 -2.42 1.62
C LEU A 50 -7.68 -2.93 2.16
N CYS A 51 -6.59 -2.55 1.52
CA CYS A 51 -5.23 -2.93 1.85
C CYS A 51 -4.39 -1.70 2.20
N GLY A 52 -3.39 -1.87 3.07
CA GLY A 52 -2.37 -0.86 3.29
C GLY A 52 -1.29 -0.93 2.21
N LEU A 53 -0.90 0.22 1.69
CA LEU A 53 0.28 0.39 0.85
C LEU A 53 1.45 0.89 1.69
N TYR A 54 2.61 0.32 1.41
CA TYR A 54 3.88 0.62 2.04
C TYR A 54 4.84 1.10 0.96
N ARG A 55 5.79 1.96 1.34
CA ARG A 55 6.87 2.32 0.43
C ARG A 55 7.79 1.13 0.25
N CYS A 56 8.10 0.82 -0.99
CA CYS A 56 9.17 -0.11 -1.32
C CYS A 56 10.50 0.63 -1.16
N THR A 57 11.27 0.31 -0.13
CA THR A 57 12.57 0.95 0.16
C THR A 57 13.71 0.47 -0.76
N ASP A 58 13.41 -0.39 -1.72
CA ASP A 58 14.39 -0.95 -2.68
C ASP A 58 14.61 -0.10 -3.94
N LEU A 59 14.09 1.14 -3.98
CA LEU A 59 14.56 2.13 -4.95
C LEU A 59 15.86 2.76 -4.43
N VAL A 60 16.96 2.00 -4.52
CA VAL A 60 18.34 2.51 -4.49
C VAL A 60 18.65 3.22 -5.81
#